data_AF-A0A7X9IFI0-F1
#
_entry.id   AF-A0A7X9IFI0-F1
#
_cell.length_a   1.000
_cell.length_b   1.000
_cell.length_c   1.000
_cell.angle_alpha   90.00
_cell.angle_beta   90.00
_cell.angle_gamma   90.00
#
_symmetry.space_group_name_H-M   'P 1'
#
loop_
_entity.id
_entity.type
_entity.pdbx_description
1 polymer ?
#
loop_
_entity_poly.entity_id
_entity_poly.type
_entity_poly.pdbx_seq_one_letter_code
_entity_poly.pdbx_strand_id
1 'polypeptide(L)'
;MWYSGSSSGRYRSRSSSGGGQGQAILMIVAIVFAILAPIMARLLYFAISRRREYLADASAARLTRYPEGLASALEKIADSKEDLPSANAITAPLYIVNPLKDKGRKLSDLTSTHPPISMRIKILRGMASGAGYNNYQEAYSRVTGQKSAVIPPSGLKKTESVPIRRAEAGAETAPTPRSQQRQVGDLIRAVNQFRFLTCTCGLRIKIPPDFTQAVLPCPGCGASLAVPAVGVQTIAEILESAAPKQAPDQPKSNG
;
A
#
# COMPACT_ATOMS: atom_id res chain seq x y z
N MET A 1 33.46 -22.80 9.34
CA MET A 1 34.42 -23.32 8.34
C MET A 1 34.92 -22.16 7.48
N TRP A 2 36.04 -21.55 7.87
CA TRP A 2 36.81 -20.63 7.03
C TRP A 2 38.06 -21.40 6.59
N TYR A 3 38.22 -21.63 5.30
CA TYR A 3 39.35 -22.39 4.76
C TYR A 3 40.54 -21.43 4.61
N SER A 4 41.48 -21.44 5.56
CA SER A 4 42.77 -20.76 5.43
C SER A 4 43.69 -21.60 4.55
N GLY A 5 43.67 -21.34 3.24
CA GLY A 5 44.68 -21.85 2.32
C GLY A 5 45.93 -20.99 2.38
N SER A 6 46.92 -21.42 3.15
CA SER A 6 48.27 -20.83 3.19
C SER A 6 49.05 -21.18 1.92
N SER A 7 48.86 -20.39 0.85
CA SER A 7 49.78 -20.41 -0.30
C SER A 7 50.97 -19.49 -0.04
N SER A 8 52.09 -20.09 0.38
CA SER A 8 53.39 -19.44 0.52
C SER A 8 53.98 -19.08 -0.86
N GLY A 9 53.48 -17.99 -1.44
CA GLY A 9 54.04 -17.38 -2.64
C GLY A 9 55.33 -16.63 -2.28
N ARG A 10 56.48 -17.15 -2.69
CA ARG A 10 57.78 -16.45 -2.65
C ARG A 10 57.68 -15.13 -3.42
N TYR A 11 57.57 -14.03 -2.70
CA TYR A 11 57.71 -12.67 -3.25
C TYR A 11 59.17 -12.50 -3.67
N ARG A 12 59.46 -12.70 -4.97
CA ARG A 12 60.73 -12.28 -5.57
C ARG A 12 60.70 -10.75 -5.65
N SER A 13 61.34 -10.10 -4.69
CA SER A 13 61.69 -8.69 -4.74
C SER A 13 62.69 -8.46 -5.87
N ARG A 14 62.18 -8.19 -7.08
CA ARG A 14 62.98 -7.55 -8.13
C ARG A 14 63.13 -6.08 -7.75
N SER A 15 64.24 -5.75 -7.11
CA SER A 15 64.73 -4.39 -6.97
C SER A 15 65.10 -3.85 -8.34
N SER A 16 64.13 -3.30 -9.06
CA SER A 16 64.42 -2.45 -10.21
C SER A 16 64.72 -1.04 -9.70
N SER A 17 66.00 -0.80 -9.50
CA SER A 17 66.56 0.55 -9.42
C SER A 17 66.27 1.29 -10.73
N GLY A 18 65.70 2.49 -10.63
CA GLY A 18 65.50 3.41 -11.77
C GLY A 18 64.04 3.72 -12.08
N GLY A 19 63.45 4.72 -11.40
CA GLY A 19 62.13 5.22 -11.78
C GLY A 19 61.42 6.10 -10.75
N GLY A 20 62.12 6.99 -10.03
CA GLY A 20 61.52 7.86 -9.00
C GLY A 20 60.31 8.67 -9.48
N GLN A 21 60.30 9.06 -10.77
CA GLN A 21 59.17 9.75 -11.38
C GLN A 21 57.97 8.81 -11.66
N GLY A 22 58.21 7.59 -12.13
CA GLY A 22 57.15 6.60 -12.36
C GLY A 22 56.49 6.14 -11.07
N GLN A 23 57.27 5.95 -10.01
CA GLN A 23 56.75 5.62 -8.68
C GLN A 23 55.94 6.77 -8.07
N ALA A 24 56.37 8.03 -8.26
CA ALA A 24 55.62 9.20 -7.82
C ALA A 24 54.28 9.34 -8.57
N ILE A 25 54.26 9.12 -9.89
CA ILE A 25 53.02 9.14 -10.70
C ILE A 25 52.06 8.06 -10.22
N LEU A 26 52.54 6.82 -10.00
CA LEU A 26 51.71 5.74 -9.47
C LEU A 26 51.14 6.05 -8.09
N MET A 27 51.92 6.69 -7.20
CA MET A 27 51.46 7.10 -5.88
C MET A 27 50.36 8.17 -5.96
N ILE A 28 50.51 9.17 -6.83
CA ILE A 28 49.48 10.20 -7.05
C ILE A 28 48.19 9.57 -7.59
N VAL A 29 48.31 8.69 -8.59
CA VAL A 29 47.17 7.96 -9.16
C VAL A 29 46.48 7.11 -8.09
N ALA A 30 47.24 6.42 -7.23
CA ALA A 30 46.69 5.63 -6.12
C ALA A 30 45.91 6.50 -5.12
N ILE A 31 46.41 7.69 -4.78
CA ILE A 31 45.72 8.63 -3.88
C ILE A 31 44.43 9.15 -4.52
N VAL A 32 44.46 9.49 -5.81
CA VAL A 32 43.27 9.92 -6.55
C VAL A 32 42.20 8.82 -6.55
N PHE A 33 42.57 7.58 -6.85
CA PHE A 33 41.63 6.45 -6.79
C PHE A 33 41.16 6.13 -5.37
N ALA A 34 42.01 6.29 -4.35
CA ALA A 34 41.62 6.08 -2.95
C ALA A 34 40.51 7.05 -2.51
N ILE A 35 40.49 8.27 -3.05
CA ILE A 35 39.44 9.27 -2.79
C ILE A 35 38.21 9.05 -3.68
N LEU A 36 38.41 8.76 -4.97
CA LEU A 36 37.30 8.62 -5.93
C LEU A 36 36.51 7.31 -5.76
N ALA A 37 37.18 6.20 -5.41
CA ALA A 37 36.55 4.89 -5.24
C ALA A 37 35.38 4.89 -4.23
N PRO A 38 35.50 5.42 -2.99
CA PRO A 38 34.38 5.42 -2.04
C PRO A 38 33.22 6.32 -2.49
N ILE A 39 33.49 7.40 -3.22
CA ILE A 39 32.43 8.28 -3.77
C ILE A 39 31.64 7.52 -4.83
N MET A 40 32.33 6.86 -5.77
CA MET A 40 31.70 6.05 -6.81
C MET A 40 30.93 4.87 -6.23
N ALA A 41 31.47 4.20 -5.20
CA ALA A 41 30.79 3.12 -4.50
C ALA A 41 29.46 3.57 -3.88
N ARG A 42 29.42 4.76 -3.25
CA ARG A 42 28.18 5.33 -2.69
C ARG A 42 27.16 5.67 -3.77
N LEU A 43 27.59 6.26 -4.88
CA LEU A 43 26.70 6.57 -6.01
C LEU A 43 26.09 5.30 -6.61
N LEU A 44 26.91 4.26 -6.78
CA LEU A 44 26.45 2.95 -7.25
C LEU A 44 25.47 2.31 -6.27
N TYR A 45 25.74 2.38 -4.97
CA TYR A 45 24.83 1.90 -3.92
C TYR A 45 23.45 2.55 -4.01
N PHE A 46 23.40 3.89 -4.10
CA PHE A 46 22.12 4.61 -4.25
C PHE A 46 21.43 4.29 -5.58
N ALA A 47 22.18 4.13 -6.68
CA ALA A 47 21.62 3.74 -7.97
C ALA A 47 20.99 2.33 -7.93
N ILE A 48 21.66 1.35 -7.32
CA ILE A 48 21.15 -0.01 -7.15
C ILE A 48 19.91 -0.01 -6.24
N SER A 49 19.96 0.73 -5.12
CA SER A 49 18.83 0.86 -4.21
C SER A 49 17.58 1.39 -4.92
N ARG A 50 17.71 2.49 -5.68
CA ARG A 50 16.61 3.05 -6.47
C ARG A 50 16.08 2.07 -7.52
N ARG A 51 16.95 1.32 -8.19
CA ARG A 51 16.53 0.32 -9.19
C ARG A 51 15.75 -0.84 -8.56
N ARG A 52 16.12 -1.26 -7.34
CA ARG A 52 15.38 -2.30 -6.61
C ARG A 52 13.97 -1.87 -6.25
N GLU A 53 13.78 -0.60 -5.89
CA GLU A 53 12.45 -0.05 -5.61
C GLU A 53 11.51 -0.09 -6.83
N TYR A 54 11.99 0.34 -8.00
CA TYR A 54 11.17 0.27 -9.22
C TYR A 54 10.85 -1.17 -9.65
N LEU A 55 11.80 -2.10 -9.45
CA LEU A 55 11.53 -3.52 -9.69
C LEU A 55 10.51 -4.10 -8.71
N ALA A 56 10.54 -3.67 -7.45
CA ALA A 56 9.56 -4.06 -6.45
C ALA A 56 8.16 -3.52 -6.80
N ASP A 57 8.06 -2.28 -7.27
CA ASP A 57 6.78 -1.72 -7.76
C ASP A 57 6.24 -2.49 -8.96
N ALA A 58 7.10 -2.81 -9.92
CA ALA A 58 6.71 -3.55 -11.11
C ALA A 58 6.23 -4.97 -10.78
N SER A 59 6.93 -5.67 -9.88
CA SER A 59 6.53 -7.00 -9.44
C SER A 59 5.26 -6.96 -8.60
N ALA A 60 5.11 -5.98 -7.71
CA ALA A 60 3.89 -5.78 -6.94
C ALA A 60 2.69 -5.48 -7.83
N ALA A 61 2.84 -4.58 -8.82
CA ALA A 61 1.78 -4.27 -9.79
C ALA A 61 1.35 -5.52 -10.56
N ARG A 62 2.32 -6.33 -10.99
CA ARG A 62 2.06 -7.60 -11.70
C ARG A 62 1.34 -8.61 -10.82
N LEU A 63 1.77 -8.81 -9.58
CA LEU A 63 1.21 -9.80 -8.66
C LEU A 63 -0.20 -9.41 -8.19
N THR A 64 -0.38 -8.16 -7.77
CA THR A 64 -1.67 -7.64 -7.29
C THR A 64 -2.66 -7.40 -8.43
N ARG A 65 -2.14 -7.20 -9.65
CA ARG A 65 -2.89 -6.76 -10.83
C ARG A 65 -3.64 -5.45 -10.60
N TYR A 66 -3.23 -4.63 -9.63
CA TYR A 66 -3.97 -3.42 -9.25
C TYR A 66 -3.05 -2.21 -9.07
N PRO A 67 -2.53 -1.63 -10.18
CA PRO A 67 -1.56 -0.54 -10.14
C PRO A 67 -2.13 0.74 -9.49
N GLU A 68 -3.41 1.05 -9.70
CA GLU A 68 -4.07 2.20 -9.06
C GLU A 68 -4.15 2.07 -7.54
N GLY A 69 -4.43 0.87 -7.02
CA GLY A 69 -4.41 0.62 -5.58
C GLY A 69 -3.04 0.83 -4.96
N LEU A 70 -1.99 0.40 -5.66
CA LEU A 70 -0.61 0.63 -5.22
C LEU A 70 -0.26 2.13 -5.23
N ALA A 71 -0.67 2.86 -6.26
CA ALA A 71 -0.49 4.31 -6.32
C ALA A 71 -1.19 5.02 -5.15
N SER A 72 -2.45 4.66 -4.86
CA SER A 72 -3.20 5.19 -3.72
C SER A 72 -2.57 4.83 -2.37
N ALA A 73 -2.04 3.61 -2.23
CA ALA A 73 -1.34 3.20 -1.02
C ALA A 73 -0.07 4.04 -0.78
N LEU A 74 0.73 4.28 -1.84
CA LEU A 74 1.90 5.13 -1.76
C LEU A 74 1.56 6.59 -1.43
N GLU A 75 0.44 7.09 -1.94
CA GLU A 75 -0.07 8.43 -1.62
C GLU A 75 -0.44 8.55 -0.14
N LYS A 76 -1.17 7.55 0.40
CA LYS A 76 -1.47 7.48 1.85
C LYS A 76 -0.21 7.40 2.72
N ILE A 77 0.81 6.65 2.29
CA ILE A 77 2.09 6.57 2.99
C ILE A 77 2.82 7.92 2.95
N ALA A 78 2.81 8.61 1.81
CA ALA A 78 3.42 9.93 1.67
C ALA A 78 2.75 10.99 2.55
N ASP A 79 1.43 10.88 2.73
CA ASP A 79 0.64 11.79 3.57
C ASP A 79 0.66 11.45 5.06
N SER A 80 1.18 10.28 5.44
CA SER A 80 1.30 9.90 6.86
C SER A 80 2.29 10.81 7.59
N LYS A 81 1.78 11.58 8.56
CA LYS A 81 2.53 12.50 9.43
C LYS A 81 2.61 11.99 10.86
N GLU A 82 2.67 10.68 11.06
CA GLU A 82 2.72 10.12 12.40
C GLU A 82 4.11 10.34 13.00
N ASP A 83 4.16 11.26 13.96
CA ASP A 83 5.30 11.46 14.82
C ASP A 83 5.35 10.33 15.84
N LEU A 84 6.30 9.42 15.69
CA LEU A 84 6.50 8.30 16.60
C LEU A 84 7.44 8.73 17.74
N PRO A 85 6.94 9.03 18.95
CA PRO A 85 7.76 9.55 20.05
C PRO A 85 8.79 8.53 20.59
N SER A 86 8.64 7.23 20.29
CA SER A 86 9.51 6.16 20.80
C SER A 86 10.49 5.59 19.76
N ALA A 87 10.67 6.26 18.63
CA ALA A 87 11.54 5.76 17.57
C ALA A 87 13.02 5.84 17.95
N ASN A 88 13.71 4.70 17.94
CA ASN A 88 15.16 4.61 18.19
C ASN A 88 15.88 4.15 16.91
N ALA A 89 17.16 4.49 16.74
CA ALA A 89 17.97 4.08 15.59
C ALA A 89 18.07 2.56 15.43
N ILE A 90 17.97 1.82 16.54
CA ILE A 90 17.98 0.36 16.56
C ILE A 90 16.69 -0.23 15.95
N THR A 91 15.54 0.40 16.23
CA THR A 91 14.23 -0.08 15.74
C THR A 91 13.86 0.53 14.40
N ALA A 92 14.55 1.59 13.94
CA ALA A 92 14.30 2.25 12.66
C ALA A 92 14.15 1.30 11.44
N PRO A 93 14.91 0.19 11.30
CA PRO A 93 14.74 -0.75 10.20
C PRO A 93 13.42 -1.55 10.21
N LEU A 94 12.69 -1.58 11.34
CA LEU A 94 11.42 -2.30 11.48
C LEU A 94 10.22 -1.48 10.98
N TYR A 95 10.40 -0.17 10.77
CA TYR A 95 9.31 0.72 10.37
C TYR A 95 9.16 0.79 8.85
N ILE A 96 7.91 0.89 8.40
CA ILE A 96 7.55 1.08 7.00
C ILE A 96 8.06 2.43 6.48
N VAL A 97 8.06 3.45 7.33
CA VAL A 97 8.59 4.79 7.06
C VAL A 97 9.68 5.08 8.08
N ASN A 98 10.86 5.52 7.63
CA ASN A 98 11.97 5.85 8.52
C ASN A 98 11.54 6.96 9.52
N PRO A 99 11.43 6.66 10.82
CA PRO A 99 10.92 7.60 11.81
C PRO A 99 11.97 8.66 12.21
N LEU A 100 13.23 8.45 11.85
CA LEU A 100 14.34 9.37 12.11
C LEU A 100 14.60 10.31 10.92
N LYS A 101 13.69 10.35 9.94
CA LYS A 101 13.84 11.21 8.78
C LYS A 101 13.56 12.65 9.18
N ASP A 102 14.59 13.50 9.15
CA ASP A 102 14.48 14.93 9.50
C ASP A 102 13.31 15.62 8.79
N LYS A 103 12.37 16.12 9.60
CA LYS A 103 11.23 16.95 9.17
C LYS A 103 11.76 18.25 8.55
N GLY A 104 11.98 18.27 7.24
CA GLY A 104 12.31 19.52 6.55
C GLY A 104 13.28 19.43 5.38
N ARG A 105 13.97 18.30 5.17
CA ARG A 105 14.79 18.15 3.95
C ARG A 105 13.92 17.81 2.73
N LYS A 106 13.25 18.84 2.20
CA LYS A 106 13.05 18.94 0.75
C LYS A 106 14.45 19.13 0.16
N LEU A 107 14.75 18.45 -0.94
CA LEU A 107 16.03 18.48 -1.67
C LEU A 107 17.18 17.67 -1.07
N SER A 108 17.26 16.41 -1.48
CA SER A 108 18.42 15.94 -2.24
C SER A 108 18.13 14.57 -2.85
N ASP A 109 17.46 14.56 -4.01
CA ASP A 109 17.27 13.34 -4.83
C ASP A 109 18.60 12.59 -5.07
N LEU A 110 19.73 13.31 -4.97
CA LEU A 110 21.08 12.79 -5.15
C LEU A 110 21.56 11.87 -4.01
N THR A 111 21.14 12.08 -2.76
CA THR A 111 21.55 11.25 -1.60
C THR A 111 20.40 10.40 -1.04
N SER A 112 19.23 10.46 -1.65
CA SER A 112 18.09 9.62 -1.25
C SER A 112 18.34 8.15 -1.62
N THR A 113 18.17 7.26 -0.64
CA THR A 113 18.23 5.80 -0.81
C THR A 113 17.05 5.25 -1.61
N HIS A 114 15.94 6.00 -1.69
CA HIS A 114 14.74 5.65 -2.44
C HIS A 114 14.44 6.72 -3.51
N PRO A 115 13.82 6.34 -4.65
CA PRO A 115 13.35 7.31 -5.61
C PRO A 115 12.18 8.12 -5.00
N PRO A 116 11.96 9.36 -5.47
CA PRO A 116 10.86 10.18 -4.96
C PRO A 116 9.51 9.47 -5.19
N ILE A 117 8.69 9.43 -4.14
CA ILE A 117 7.40 8.72 -4.13
C ILE A 117 6.48 9.26 -5.25
N SER A 118 6.51 10.56 -5.52
CA SER A 118 5.73 11.18 -6.60
C SER A 118 6.04 10.60 -7.99
N MET A 119 7.29 10.23 -8.27
CA MET A 119 7.64 9.56 -9.53
C MET A 119 7.05 8.14 -9.57
N ARG A 120 7.15 7.38 -8.48
CA ARG A 120 6.57 6.03 -8.38
C ARG A 120 5.06 6.04 -8.61
N ILE A 121 4.34 6.97 -7.98
CA ILE A 121 2.89 7.17 -8.16
C ILE A 121 2.57 7.47 -9.63
N LYS A 122 3.29 8.39 -10.27
CA LYS A 122 3.10 8.73 -11.68
C LYS A 122 3.32 7.52 -12.60
N ILE A 123 4.33 6.69 -12.33
CA ILE A 123 4.62 5.49 -13.11
C ILE A 123 3.47 4.49 -12.98
N LEU A 124 3.03 4.21 -11.74
CA LEU A 124 1.94 3.26 -11.48
C LEU A 124 0.61 3.70 -12.11
N ARG A 125 0.23 4.98 -11.98
CA ARG A 125 -0.96 5.53 -12.66
C ARG A 125 -0.82 5.54 -14.19
N GLY A 126 0.40 5.57 -14.70
CA GLY A 126 0.69 5.44 -16.13
C GLY A 126 0.43 4.04 -16.70
N MET A 127 0.20 3.02 -15.88
CA MET A 127 0.00 1.63 -16.29
C MET A 127 -1.45 1.28 -16.67
N ALA A 128 -2.20 2.21 -17.26
CA ALA A 128 -3.62 2.01 -17.58
C ALA A 128 -3.90 0.86 -18.56
N SER A 129 -2.91 0.47 -19.37
CA SER A 129 -3.05 -0.56 -20.42
C SER A 129 -2.85 -1.99 -19.93
N GLY A 130 -2.35 -2.21 -18.71
CA GLY A 130 -2.09 -3.55 -18.18
C GLY A 130 -1.14 -3.56 -16.99
N ALA A 131 -1.17 -4.66 -16.22
CA ALA A 131 -0.30 -4.88 -15.06
C ALA A 131 1.02 -5.60 -15.42
N GLY A 132 1.36 -5.70 -16.70
CA GLY A 132 2.56 -6.40 -17.17
C GLY A 132 3.85 -5.61 -16.98
N TYR A 133 4.99 -6.31 -17.05
CA TYR A 133 6.32 -5.68 -17.01
C TYR A 133 6.58 -4.72 -18.18
N ASN A 134 6.01 -5.01 -19.35
CA ASN A 134 6.11 -4.12 -20.51
C ASN A 134 5.36 -2.81 -20.28
N ASN A 135 4.16 -2.87 -19.71
CA ASN A 135 3.36 -1.68 -19.36
C ASN A 135 4.10 -0.83 -18.31
N TYR A 136 4.72 -1.46 -17.31
CA TYR A 136 5.52 -0.74 -16.32
C TYR A 136 6.74 -0.06 -16.96
N GLN A 137 7.48 -0.77 -17.80
CA GLN A 137 8.68 -0.24 -18.48
C GLN A 137 8.33 0.94 -19.40
N GLU A 138 7.18 0.87 -20.08
CA GLU A 138 6.66 1.96 -20.91
C GLU A 138 6.23 3.17 -20.07
N ALA A 139 5.50 2.96 -18.97
CA ALA A 139 5.14 4.03 -18.05
C ALA A 139 6.38 4.69 -17.43
N TYR A 140 7.39 3.90 -17.06
CA TYR A 140 8.66 4.38 -16.53
C TYR A 140 9.41 5.29 -17.51
N SER A 141 9.52 4.89 -18.78
CA SER A 141 10.23 5.67 -19.79
C SER A 141 9.51 6.97 -20.13
N ARG A 142 8.17 6.96 -20.12
CA ARG A 142 7.34 8.17 -20.28
C ARG A 142 7.53 9.18 -19.14
N VAL A 143 7.57 8.70 -17.89
CA VAL A 143 7.68 9.59 -16.72
C VAL A 143 9.10 10.12 -16.53
N THR A 144 10.11 9.26 -16.69
CA THR A 144 11.52 9.63 -16.41
C THR A 144 12.17 10.31 -17.60
N GLY A 145 11.60 10.19 -18.81
CA GLY A 145 12.20 10.65 -20.06
C GLY A 145 13.45 9.86 -20.49
N GLN A 146 13.82 8.83 -19.72
CA GLN A 146 14.99 7.99 -19.98
C GLN A 146 14.59 6.67 -20.64
N LYS A 147 15.37 6.23 -21.62
CA LYS A 147 15.25 4.89 -22.23
C LYS A 147 15.96 3.79 -21.43
N SER A 148 16.34 4.07 -20.18
CA SER A 148 16.99 3.10 -19.31
C SER A 148 16.03 1.98 -18.95
N ALA A 149 16.41 0.74 -19.25
CA ALA A 149 15.62 -0.43 -18.88
C ALA A 149 15.76 -0.64 -17.37
N VAL A 150 14.65 -0.56 -16.62
CA VAL A 150 14.59 -0.96 -15.21
C VAL A 150 14.46 -2.47 -15.13
N ILE A 151 13.54 -3.01 -15.93
CA ILE A 151 13.24 -4.43 -16.05
C ILE A 151 14.38 -5.11 -16.82
N PRO A 152 14.94 -6.24 -16.34
CA PRO A 152 15.93 -6.99 -17.10
C PRO A 152 15.33 -7.52 -18.41
N PRO A 153 16.14 -7.69 -19.48
CA PRO A 153 15.65 -8.13 -20.79
C PRO A 153 14.93 -9.49 -20.74
N SER A 154 15.26 -10.36 -19.79
CA SER A 154 14.54 -11.61 -19.55
C SER A 154 13.07 -11.40 -19.15
N GLY A 155 12.75 -10.30 -18.47
CA GLY A 155 11.39 -9.95 -18.06
C GLY A 155 10.56 -9.29 -19.16
N LEU A 156 11.21 -8.66 -20.14
CA LEU A 156 10.53 -7.96 -21.26
C LEU A 156 10.19 -8.88 -22.44
N LYS A 157 10.88 -10.02 -22.57
CA LYS A 157 10.67 -10.97 -23.68
C LYS A 157 9.30 -11.68 -23.66
N LYS A 158 8.56 -11.62 -22.55
CA LYS A 158 7.21 -12.19 -22.49
C LYS A 158 6.19 -11.15 -22.92
N THR A 159 5.56 -11.36 -24.08
CA THR A 159 4.31 -10.69 -24.47
C THR A 159 3.18 -11.24 -23.59
N GLU A 160 3.18 -10.85 -22.32
CA GLU A 160 2.22 -11.33 -21.32
C GLU A 160 1.33 -10.14 -20.93
N SER A 161 0.14 -10.06 -21.51
CA SER A 161 -0.88 -9.09 -21.15
C SER A 161 -1.55 -9.52 -19.84
N VAL A 162 -1.09 -8.96 -18.73
CA VAL A 162 -1.72 -9.20 -17.43
C VAL A 162 -2.87 -8.22 -17.26
N PRO A 163 -4.14 -8.69 -17.20
CA PRO A 163 -5.28 -7.80 -17.05
C PRO A 163 -5.28 -7.14 -15.67
N ILE A 164 -5.77 -5.91 -15.63
CA ILE A 164 -5.93 -5.16 -14.38
C ILE A 164 -7.16 -5.70 -13.62
N ARG A 165 -6.98 -6.05 -12.34
CA ARG A 165 -8.06 -6.34 -11.40
C ARG A 165 -8.84 -5.06 -11.15
N ARG A 166 -10.16 -5.10 -11.30
CA ARG A 166 -11.04 -3.98 -10.95
C ARG A 166 -11.06 -3.79 -9.44
N ALA A 167 -11.16 -2.54 -9.00
CA ALA A 167 -11.46 -2.24 -7.62
C ALA A 167 -12.80 -2.89 -7.26
N GLU A 168 -12.81 -3.87 -6.37
CA GLU A 168 -14.05 -4.35 -5.80
C GLU A 168 -14.59 -3.20 -4.92
N ALA A 169 -15.75 -2.65 -5.28
CA ALA A 169 -16.44 -1.57 -4.58
C ALA A 169 -16.98 -1.99 -3.19
N GLY A 170 -16.33 -2.97 -2.55
CA GLY A 170 -16.58 -3.43 -1.19
C GLY A 170 -15.62 -2.81 -0.17
N ALA A 171 -15.05 -1.64 -0.47
CA ALA A 171 -14.44 -0.81 0.57
C ALA A 171 -15.58 -0.20 1.38
N GLU A 172 -16.18 -0.99 2.27
CA GLU A 172 -16.99 -0.48 3.37
C GLU A 172 -16.16 0.62 4.04
N THR A 173 -16.64 1.86 3.97
CA THR A 173 -16.11 2.97 4.76
C THR A 173 -15.94 2.46 6.18
N ALA A 174 -14.69 2.35 6.64
CA ALA A 174 -14.38 1.86 7.98
C ALA A 174 -15.31 2.58 8.97
N PRO A 175 -16.14 1.84 9.73
CA PRO A 175 -17.17 2.46 10.55
C PRO A 175 -16.48 3.39 11.55
N THR A 176 -16.91 4.65 11.59
CA THR A 176 -16.45 5.61 12.59
C THR A 176 -16.54 5.00 14.01
N PRO A 177 -15.66 5.37 14.95
CA PRO A 177 -15.71 4.85 16.32
C PRO A 177 -17.10 4.96 16.96
N ARG A 178 -17.83 6.03 16.62
CA ARG A 178 -19.20 6.29 17.07
C ARG A 178 -20.22 5.34 16.45
N SER A 179 -20.07 4.97 15.17
CA SER A 179 -20.95 3.97 14.54
C SER A 179 -20.69 2.56 15.06
N GLN A 180 -19.44 2.21 15.36
CA GLN A 180 -19.10 0.92 16.00
C GLN A 180 -19.74 0.80 17.39
N GLN A 181 -19.64 1.82 18.24
CA GLN A 181 -20.30 1.83 19.55
C GLN A 181 -21.83 1.69 19.44
N ARG A 182 -22.45 2.33 18.44
CA ARG A 182 -23.89 2.19 18.19
C ARG A 182 -24.25 0.76 17.76
N GLN A 183 -23.49 0.17 16.85
CA GLN A 183 -23.70 -1.21 16.39
C GLN A 183 -23.57 -2.22 17.53
N VAL A 184 -22.51 -2.12 18.34
CA VAL A 184 -22.33 -2.98 19.53
C VAL A 184 -23.49 -2.79 20.51
N GLY A 185 -23.90 -1.54 20.76
CA GLY A 185 -25.02 -1.23 21.64
C GLY A 185 -26.38 -1.74 21.13
N ASP A 186 -26.56 -1.84 19.82
CA ASP A 186 -27.79 -2.39 19.23
C ASP A 186 -27.79 -3.93 19.27
N LEU A 187 -26.62 -4.57 19.09
CA LEU A 187 -26.46 -6.01 19.24
C LEU A 187 -26.71 -6.48 20.67
N ILE A 188 -26.15 -5.81 21.67
CA ILE A 188 -26.38 -6.13 23.09
C ILE A 188 -27.89 -6.07 23.42
N ARG A 189 -28.60 -5.10 22.85
CA ARG A 189 -30.04 -4.94 23.06
C ARG A 189 -30.84 -6.03 22.34
N ALA A 190 -30.44 -6.42 21.13
CA ALA A 190 -31.06 -7.54 20.41
C ALA A 190 -30.91 -8.86 21.19
N VAL A 191 -29.75 -9.11 21.80
CA VAL A 191 -29.52 -10.27 22.69
C VAL A 191 -30.44 -10.23 23.91
N ASN A 192 -30.67 -9.04 24.49
CA ASN A 192 -31.62 -8.82 25.56
C ASN A 192 -33.09 -8.69 25.09
N GLN A 193 -33.41 -9.23 23.90
CA GLN A 193 -34.77 -9.30 23.34
C GLN A 193 -35.46 -7.93 23.14
N PHE A 194 -34.70 -6.84 23.04
CA PHE A 194 -35.26 -5.56 22.62
C PHE A 194 -35.64 -5.61 21.15
N ARG A 195 -36.80 -5.05 20.83
CA ARG A 195 -37.31 -4.94 19.47
C ARG A 195 -37.05 -3.54 18.92
N PHE A 196 -36.77 -3.45 17.62
CA PHE A 196 -36.51 -2.18 16.95
C PHE A 196 -37.63 -1.90 15.95
N LEU A 197 -38.45 -0.88 16.21
CA LEU A 197 -39.43 -0.39 15.24
C LEU A 197 -38.85 0.80 14.48
N THR A 198 -39.06 0.81 13.17
CA THR A 198 -38.73 1.95 12.32
C THR A 198 -40.01 2.69 11.97
N CYS A 199 -40.07 3.97 12.33
CA CYS A 199 -41.16 4.84 11.93
C CYS A 199 -40.93 5.33 10.49
N THR A 200 -42.00 5.66 9.78
CA THR A 200 -41.94 6.27 8.44
C THR A 200 -41.22 7.62 8.43
N CYS A 201 -41.13 8.31 9.58
CA CYS A 201 -40.33 9.53 9.72
C CYS A 201 -38.81 9.26 9.86
N GLY A 202 -38.37 8.00 9.78
CA GLY A 202 -36.96 7.60 9.88
C GLY A 202 -36.44 7.39 11.31
N LEU A 203 -37.27 7.58 12.34
CA LEU A 203 -36.88 7.33 13.74
C LEU A 203 -36.89 5.82 14.04
N ARG A 204 -35.81 5.32 14.65
CA ARG A 204 -35.69 3.92 15.11
C ARG A 204 -35.91 3.85 16.62
N ILE A 205 -37.05 3.29 17.03
CA ILE A 205 -37.51 3.23 18.43
C ILE A 205 -37.16 1.85 19.00
N LYS A 206 -36.71 1.82 20.26
CA LYS A 206 -36.29 0.61 20.98
C LYS A 206 -37.38 0.21 21.98
N ILE A 207 -37.88 -1.00 21.88
CA ILE A 207 -38.99 -1.50 22.69
C ILE A 207 -38.49 -2.63 23.59
N PRO A 208 -38.63 -2.51 24.92
CA PRO A 208 -38.32 -3.58 25.87
C PRO A 208 -39.19 -4.83 25.67
N PRO A 209 -38.73 -6.01 26.10
CA PRO A 209 -39.54 -7.24 26.06
C PRO A 209 -40.82 -7.12 26.91
N ASP A 210 -40.78 -6.38 28.02
CA ASP A 210 -41.92 -6.21 28.95
C ASP A 210 -42.96 -5.17 28.49
N PHE A 211 -42.86 -4.67 27.26
CA PHE A 211 -43.78 -3.65 26.76
C PHE A 211 -45.13 -4.27 26.35
N THR A 212 -46.19 -3.88 27.05
CA THR A 212 -47.53 -4.49 26.95
C THR A 212 -48.50 -3.74 26.04
N GLN A 213 -48.22 -2.50 25.65
CA GLN A 213 -49.12 -1.70 24.83
C GLN A 213 -49.00 -2.08 23.35
N ALA A 214 -50.13 -2.29 22.69
CA ALA A 214 -50.19 -2.66 21.27
C ALA A 214 -49.89 -1.48 20.32
N VAL A 215 -49.96 -0.24 20.81
CA VAL A 215 -49.75 0.98 20.01
C VAL A 215 -48.91 1.96 20.80
N LEU A 216 -47.88 2.53 20.18
CA LEU A 216 -47.08 3.62 20.75
C LEU A 216 -47.01 4.82 19.79
N PRO A 217 -47.12 6.07 20.28
CA PRO A 217 -46.92 7.25 19.46
C PRO A 217 -45.43 7.50 19.20
N CYS A 218 -45.08 7.83 17.95
CA CYS A 218 -43.72 8.23 17.61
C CYS A 218 -43.40 9.63 18.18
N PRO A 219 -42.32 9.82 18.94
CA PRO A 219 -41.96 11.15 19.47
C PRO A 219 -41.45 12.12 18.39
N GLY A 220 -41.15 11.64 17.18
CA GLY A 220 -40.72 12.47 16.07
C GLY A 220 -41.88 13.08 15.27
N CYS A 221 -42.87 12.27 14.90
CA CYS A 221 -43.96 12.68 14.01
C CYS A 221 -45.37 12.49 14.59
N GLY A 222 -45.51 11.94 15.80
CA GLY A 222 -46.80 11.69 16.46
C GLY A 222 -47.60 10.51 15.91
N ALA A 223 -47.12 9.83 14.86
CA ALA A 223 -47.82 8.68 14.26
C ALA A 223 -47.96 7.51 15.24
N SER A 224 -49.13 6.87 15.24
CA SER A 224 -49.40 5.65 16.02
C SER A 224 -48.77 4.43 15.36
N LEU A 225 -47.79 3.81 16.03
CA LEU A 225 -47.08 2.62 15.55
C LEU A 225 -47.62 1.38 16.27
N ALA A 226 -48.05 0.38 15.50
CA ALA A 226 -48.46 -0.92 16.03
C ALA A 226 -47.23 -1.74 16.46
N VAL A 227 -47.25 -2.23 17.70
CA VAL A 227 -46.23 -3.15 18.22
C VAL A 227 -46.71 -4.58 17.94
N PRO A 228 -45.95 -5.40 17.18
CA PRO A 228 -46.36 -6.77 16.93
C PRO A 228 -46.44 -7.54 18.26
N ALA A 229 -47.52 -8.30 18.45
CA ALA A 229 -47.70 -9.12 19.65
C ALA A 229 -46.56 -10.15 19.77
N VAL A 230 -46.25 -10.56 21.00
CA VAL A 230 -45.25 -11.59 21.31
C VAL A 230 -45.76 -12.95 20.82
N GLY A 231 -45.70 -13.17 19.52
CA GLY A 231 -45.76 -14.49 18.90
C GLY A 231 -44.33 -14.89 18.54
N VAL A 232 -43.96 -16.13 18.85
CA VAL A 232 -42.71 -16.74 18.40
C VAL A 232 -42.65 -16.59 16.88
N GLN A 233 -41.90 -15.60 16.38
CA GLN A 233 -41.62 -15.52 14.95
C GLN A 233 -40.82 -16.77 14.61
N THR A 234 -41.44 -17.67 13.86
CA THR A 234 -40.74 -18.83 13.35
C THR A 234 -39.57 -18.34 12.49
N ILE A 235 -38.46 -19.06 12.54
CA ILE A 235 -37.21 -18.74 11.81
C ILE A 235 -37.47 -18.48 10.31
N ALA A 236 -38.57 -19.00 9.76
CA ALA A 236 -39.04 -18.76 8.40
C ALA A 236 -39.36 -17.28 8.09
N GLU A 237 -40.02 -16.54 8.97
CA GLU A 237 -40.41 -15.13 8.71
C GLU A 237 -39.22 -14.15 8.80
N ILE A 238 -38.22 -14.49 9.62
CA ILE A 238 -36.98 -13.71 9.76
C ILE A 238 -36.10 -13.86 8.52
N LEU A 239 -36.10 -15.03 7.87
CA LEU A 239 -35.36 -15.25 6.63
C LEU A 239 -36.01 -14.55 5.42
N GLU A 240 -37.35 -14.49 5.37
CA GLU A 240 -38.09 -13.81 4.29
C GLU A 240 -37.92 -12.27 4.35
N SER A 241 -37.90 -11.69 5.55
CA SER A 241 -37.78 -10.23 5.75
C SER A 241 -36.35 -9.70 5.68
N ALA A 242 -35.34 -10.57 5.74
CA ALA A 242 -33.93 -10.22 5.60
C ALA A 242 -33.38 -10.40 4.17
N ALA A 243 -34.18 -10.93 3.23
CA ALA A 243 -33.77 -11.06 1.84
C ALA A 243 -33.67 -9.67 1.17
N PRO A 244 -32.52 -9.28 0.60
CA PRO A 244 -32.41 -8.04 -0.15
C PRO A 244 -33.31 -8.12 -1.39
N LYS A 245 -34.14 -7.09 -1.60
CA LYS A 245 -34.90 -6.90 -2.84
C LYS A 245 -33.94 -7.01 -4.02
N GLN A 246 -34.03 -8.11 -4.76
CA GLN A 246 -33.40 -8.20 -6.08
C GLN A 246 -34.00 -7.08 -6.93
N ALA A 247 -33.13 -6.20 -7.42
CA ALA A 247 -33.50 -5.16 -8.36
C ALA A 247 -34.10 -5.81 -9.62
N PRO A 248 -35.19 -5.26 -10.20
CA PRO A 248 -35.77 -5.82 -11.41
C PRO A 248 -34.77 -5.77 -12.56
N ASP A 249 -34.53 -6.93 -13.15
CA ASP A 249 -33.76 -7.15 -14.37
C ASP A 249 -34.43 -6.36 -15.50
N GLN A 250 -33.75 -5.34 -16.02
CA GLN A 250 -34.27 -4.58 -17.15
C GLN A 250 -34.17 -5.43 -18.43
N PRO A 251 -35.25 -5.63 -19.19
CA PRO A 251 -35.17 -6.32 -20.47
C PRO A 251 -34.35 -5.48 -21.45
N LYS A 252 -33.29 -6.08 -21.98
CA LYS A 252 -32.52 -5.54 -23.10
C LYS A 252 -33.46 -5.33 -24.29
N SER A 253 -33.73 -4.08 -24.64
CA SER A 253 -34.32 -3.72 -25.92
C SER A 253 -33.25 -3.90 -27.01
N ASN A 254 -33.38 -4.97 -27.78
CA ASN A 254 -32.76 -5.05 -29.10
C ASN A 254 -33.64 -4.25 -30.07
N GLY A 255 -33.11 -3.15 -30.57
CA GLY A 255 -33.65 -2.30 -31.63
C GLY A 255 -32.55 -1.38 -32.11
#